data_AF-A0A0C3PPZ1-F1
#
_entry.id   AF-A0A0C3PPZ1-F1
#
_cell.length_a   1.000
_cell.length_b   1.000
_cell.length_c   1.000
_cell.angle_alpha   90.00
_cell.angle_beta   90.00
_cell.angle_gamma   90.00
#
_symmetry.space_group_name_H-M   'P 1'
#
loop_
_entity.id
_entity.type
_entity.pdbx_description
1 polymer ?
#
loop_
_entity_poly.entity_id
_entity_poly.type
_entity_poly.pdbx_seq_one_letter_code
_entity_poly.pdbx_strand_id
1 'polypeptide(L)' 'MFICLPVLLGCQTTVKPDGDLTPRVCPRCNNAAVQSAKTRTWFTLFFIPVVPLKSKRIWTCPICQWTMAVGQG' A
#
# COMPACT_ATOMS: atom_id res chain seq x y z
N MET A 1 -0.37 -40.96 4.82
CA MET A 1 0.91 -40.26 4.54
C MET A 1 0.56 -38.79 4.37
N PHE A 2 1.24 -37.92 5.13
CA PHE A 2 0.91 -36.52 5.36
C PHE A 2 0.56 -35.74 4.09
N ILE A 3 -0.63 -35.16 4.07
CA ILE A 3 -1.02 -34.07 3.18
C ILE A 3 -0.19 -32.85 3.60
N CYS A 4 1.04 -32.77 3.10
CA CYS A 4 1.81 -31.53 3.07
C CYS A 4 1.22 -30.63 1.99
N LEU A 5 -0.01 -30.15 2.21
CA LEU A 5 -0.56 -29.04 1.44
C LEU A 5 0.20 -27.81 1.96
N PRO A 6 1.17 -27.24 1.22
CA PRO A 6 1.78 -26.00 1.65
C PRO A 6 0.64 -25.01 1.77
N VAL A 7 0.46 -24.53 2.98
CA VAL A 7 -0.42 -23.45 3.34
C VAL A 7 0.05 -22.23 2.54
N LEU A 8 -0.47 -22.08 1.32
CA LEU A 8 -0.24 -20.97 0.40
C LEU A 8 -0.96 -19.71 0.93
N LEU A 9 -0.75 -19.37 2.20
CA LEU A 9 -1.15 -18.09 2.75
C LEU A 9 -0.14 -17.05 2.26
N GLY A 10 -0.46 -16.39 1.15
CA GLY A 10 0.21 -15.16 0.74
C GLY A 10 -0.57 -13.94 1.23
N CYS A 11 0.11 -12.88 1.64
CA CYS A 11 -0.51 -11.57 1.83
C CYS A 11 0.01 -10.66 0.72
N GLN A 12 -0.81 -10.37 -0.28
CA GLN A 12 -0.43 -9.44 -1.35
C GLN A 12 -0.85 -8.02 -0.97
N THR A 13 0.09 -7.08 -1.07
CA THR A 13 -0.19 -5.66 -0.83
C THR A 13 -0.23 -4.94 -2.17
N THR A 14 -1.37 -4.32 -2.48
CA THR A 14 -1.57 -3.54 -3.71
C THR A 14 -1.58 -2.07 -3.33
N VAL A 15 -0.65 -1.29 -3.88
CA VAL A 15 -0.63 0.17 -3.74
C VAL A 15 -1.29 0.77 -4.98
N LYS A 16 -2.36 1.54 -4.78
CA LYS A 16 -3.02 2.29 -5.86
C LYS A 16 -2.87 3.78 -5.56
N PRO A 17 -2.40 4.62 -6.50
CA PRO A 17 -2.43 6.07 -6.30
C PRO A 17 -3.90 6.52 -6.15
N ASP A 18 -4.21 7.20 -5.06
CA ASP A 18 -5.47 7.91 -4.89
C ASP A 18 -5.31 9.22 -5.70
N GLY A 19 -6.25 9.53 -6.58
CA GLY A 19 -6.17 10.67 -7.51
C GLY A 19 -6.27 12.05 -6.86
N ASP A 20 -5.98 12.18 -5.56
CA ASP A 20 -5.98 13.46 -4.87
C ASP A 20 -4.72 14.25 -5.26
N LEU A 21 -4.89 15.16 -6.22
CA LEU A 21 -3.85 16.03 -6.78
C LEU A 21 -3.50 17.21 -5.87
N THR A 22 -3.77 17.16 -4.56
CA THR A 22 -3.39 18.27 -3.67
C THR A 22 -1.87 18.32 -3.57
N PRO A 23 -1.20 19.36 -4.11
CA PRO A 23 0.25 19.42 -4.11
C PRO A 23 0.73 19.66 -2.68
N ARG A 24 1.32 18.63 -2.06
CA ARG A 24 1.95 18.75 -0.75
C ARG A 24 3.45 18.70 -0.89
N VAL A 25 4.13 19.50 -0.06
CA VAL A 25 5.58 19.57 -0.01
C VAL A 25 6.11 18.41 0.83
N CYS A 26 7.04 17.63 0.28
CA CYS A 26 7.70 16.56 1.01
C CYS A 26 8.69 17.15 2.02
N PRO A 27 8.67 16.76 3.30
CA PRO A 27 9.63 17.27 4.28
C PRO A 27 11.07 16.77 4.04
N ARG A 28 11.26 15.75 3.18
CA ARG A 28 12.56 15.14 2.90
C ARG A 28 13.29 15.77 1.71
N CYS A 29 12.58 16.04 0.63
CA CYS A 29 13.17 16.62 -0.60
C CYS A 29 12.67 18.03 -0.91
N ASN A 30 11.79 18.59 -0.07
CA ASN A 30 11.18 19.91 -0.22
C ASN A 30 10.47 20.16 -1.55
N ASN A 31 10.09 19.09 -2.26
CA ASN A 31 9.39 19.18 -3.53
C ASN A 31 7.88 18.97 -3.37
N ALA A 32 7.09 19.74 -4.11
CA ALA A 32 5.61 19.69 -4.11
C ALA A 32 5.07 18.55 -5.00
N ALA A 33 5.56 17.33 -4.79
CA ALA A 33 5.18 16.16 -5.58
C ALA A 33 4.66 15.00 -4.73
N VAL A 34 4.29 15.23 -3.46
CA VAL A 34 3.72 14.16 -2.63
C VAL A 34 2.32 13.83 -3.14
N GLN A 35 2.08 12.54 -3.39
CA GLN A 35 0.83 12.00 -3.88
C GLN A 35 0.19 11.12 -2.79
N SER A 36 -1.14 11.10 -2.74
CA SER A 36 -1.85 10.11 -1.93
C SER A 36 -1.86 8.76 -2.62
N ALA A 37 -1.64 7.69 -1.87
CA ALA A 37 -1.80 6.33 -2.33
C ALA A 37 -2.55 5.49 -1.30
N LYS A 38 -3.35 4.53 -1.77
CA LYS A 38 -4.06 3.56 -0.95
C LYS A 38 -3.39 2.21 -1.06
N THR A 39 -2.87 1.73 0.05
CA THR A 39 -2.37 0.36 0.18
C THR A 39 -3.51 -0.54 0.62
N ARG A 40 -3.84 -1.55 -0.16
CA ARG A 40 -4.80 -2.60 0.18
C ARG A 40 -4.07 -3.92 0.34
N THR A 41 -4.12 -4.50 1.52
CA THR A 41 -3.61 -5.84 1.79
C THR A 41 -4.72 -6.83 1.56
N TRP A 42 -4.50 -7.76 0.64
CA TRP A 42 -5.42 -8.85 0.33
C TRP A 42 -4.89 -10.14 0.95
N PHE A 43 -5.82 -11.04 1.21
CA PHE A 43 -5.54 -12.42 1.58
C PHE A 43 -5.61 -13.26 0.31
N THR A 44 -4.48 -13.81 -0.14
CA THR A 44 -4.48 -14.85 -1.18
C THR A 44 -4.64 -16.23 -0.55
N LEU A 45 -5.55 -17.03 -1.13
CA LEU A 45 -5.61 -18.48 -0.93
C LEU A 45 -5.51 -19.11 -2.32
N PHE A 46 -4.59 -20.06 -2.53
CA PHE A 46 -4.34 -20.67 -3.85
C PHE A 46 -4.10 -19.64 -4.98
N PHE A 47 -3.28 -18.62 -4.74
CA PHE A 47 -2.98 -17.54 -5.71
C PHE A 47 -4.16 -16.63 -6.09
N ILE A 48 -5.35 -16.82 -5.52
CA ILE A 48 -6.52 -15.99 -5.79
C ILE A 48 -6.72 -15.01 -4.62
N PRO A 49 -6.79 -13.67 -4.84
CA PRO A 49 -7.23 -12.72 -3.82
C PRO A 49 -8.66 -13.06 -3.39
N VAL A 50 -8.85 -13.52 -2.15
CA VAL A 50 -10.18 -13.89 -1.64
C VAL A 50 -10.80 -12.73 -0.86
N VAL A 51 -10.09 -12.18 0.13
CA VAL A 51 -10.64 -11.16 1.03
C VAL A 51 -9.65 -10.01 1.24
N PRO A 52 -10.06 -8.74 1.10
CA PRO A 52 -9.24 -7.60 1.49
C PRO A 52 -9.18 -7.48 3.02
N LEU A 53 -8.01 -7.68 3.62
CA LEU A 53 -7.82 -7.65 5.07
C LEU A 53 -7.78 -6.22 5.62
N LYS A 54 -7.01 -5.34 4.97
CA LYS A 54 -6.78 -3.97 5.46
C LYS A 54 -6.63 -3.03 4.28
N SER A 55 -7.17 -1.82 4.43
CA SER A 55 -6.87 -0.72 3.53
C SER A 55 -6.32 0.43 4.34
N LYS A 56 -5.15 0.93 3.96
CA LYS A 56 -4.49 2.07 4.59
C LYS A 56 -4.26 3.14 3.52
N ARG A 57 -4.47 4.40 3.87
CA ARG A 57 -4.06 5.52 3.01
C ARG A 57 -2.68 5.98 3.47
N ILE A 58 -1.79 6.18 2.52
CA ILE A 58 -0.42 6.64 2.71
C ILE A 58 -0.16 7.85 1.79
N TRP A 59 0.67 8.76 2.24
CA TRP A 59 1.36 9.75 1.41
C TRP A 59 2.61 9.11 0.88
N THR A 60 2.88 9.24 -0.42
CA THR A 60 4.13 8.80 -1.02
C THR A 60 4.70 9.89 -1.92
N CYS A 61 6.03 10.10 -1.85
CA CYS A 61 6.74 10.99 -2.75
C CYS A 61 7.42 10.15 -3.85
N PRO A 62 7.08 10.33 -5.14
CA PRO A 62 7.69 9.55 -6.23
C PRO A 62 9.18 9.86 -6.43
N ILE A 63 9.66 11.02 -5.95
CA ILE A 63 11.04 11.49 -6.14
C ILE A 63 12.00 10.83 -5.15
N CYS A 64 11.66 10.89 -3.86
CA CYS A 64 12.53 10.39 -2.79
C CYS A 64 12.01 9.11 -2.12
N GLN A 65 10.90 8.54 -2.61
CA GLN A 65 10.24 7.35 -2.08
C GLN A 65 9.83 7.47 -0.59
N TRP A 66 9.70 8.70 -0.10
CA TRP A 66 9.24 8.97 1.26
C TRP A 66 7.78 8.57 1.40
N THR A 67 7.44 7.81 2.45
CA THR A 67 6.07 7.32 2.69
C THR A 67 5.63 7.61 4.11
N MET A 68 4.40 8.09 4.31
CA MET A 68 3.78 8.29 5.63
C MET A 68 2.30 7.91 5.65
N ALA A 69 1.73 7.57 6.81
CA ALA A 69 0.29 7.27 6.91
C ALA A 69 -0.55 8.55 6.88
N VAL A 70 -1.62 8.58 6.08
CA VAL A 70 -2.60 9.69 6.06
C VAL A 70 -3.37 9.66 7.39
N GLY A 71 -3.09 10.60 8.30
CA GLY A 71 -3.75 10.71 9.61
C GLY A 71 -2.83 10.76 10.83
N GLN A 72 -1.50 10.67 10.65
CA GLN A 72 -0.52 10.98 11.71
C GLN A 72 0.05 12.40 11.52
N GLY A 73 -0.83 13.39 11.43
CA GLY A 73 -0.49 14.82 11.34
C GLY A 73 -1.02 15.55 12.55
#